data_AF-A0A2R9UCK1-F1
#
_entry.id   AF-A0A2R9UCK1-F1
#
_cell.length_a   1.000
_cell.length_b   1.000
_cell.length_c   1.000
_cell.angle_alpha   90.00
_cell.angle_beta   90.00
_cell.angle_gamma   90.00
#
_symmetry.space_group_name_H-M   'P 1'
#
loop_
_entity.id
_entity.type
_entity.pdbx_description
1 polymer ?
#
loop_
_entity_poly.entity_id
_entity_poly.type
_entity_poly.pdbx_seq_one_letter_code
_entity_poly.pdbx_strand_id
1 'polypeptide(L)'
;MDTDYPQNFSEALVSEIKAEMGRRDLSSRGLGRLIQKSSQYMSDRLDGGNSKTGKRVTLTITDLLAIAQALELEPTDLIVRAQRAIEATPDNVVRGRFGADVGAPAEDDLDAVARPTDPEPTDEQ
;
A
#
# COMPACT_ATOMS: atom_id res chain seq x y z
N MET A 1 -24.97 15.04 2.17
CA MET A 1 -23.93 14.25 2.86
C MET A 1 -23.14 13.57 1.78
N ASP A 2 -21.83 13.80 1.77
CA ASP A 2 -20.94 13.15 0.82
C ASP A 2 -20.90 11.66 1.16
N THR A 3 -21.55 10.83 0.35
CA THR A 3 -21.75 9.40 0.61
C THR A 3 -20.45 8.63 0.73
N ASP A 4 -19.35 9.20 0.22
CA ASP A 4 -18.04 8.59 0.15
C ASP A 4 -17.12 8.99 1.32
N TYR A 5 -17.52 9.95 2.16
CA TYR A 5 -16.67 10.42 3.27
C TYR A 5 -16.17 9.29 4.20
N PRO A 6 -17.00 8.34 4.67
CA PRO A 6 -16.52 7.26 5.54
C PRO A 6 -15.48 6.36 4.86
N GLN A 7 -15.64 6.11 3.56
CA GLN A 7 -14.70 5.32 2.76
C GLN A 7 -13.40 6.08 2.55
N ASN A 8 -13.50 7.36 2.15
CA ASN A 8 -12.36 8.24 1.93
C ASN A 8 -11.55 8.44 3.21
N PHE A 9 -12.21 8.49 4.36
CA PHE A 9 -11.57 8.55 5.68
C PHE A 9 -10.88 7.26 6.05
N SER A 10 -11.52 6.11 5.84
CA SER A 10 -10.89 4.80 6.05
C SER A 10 -9.65 4.61 5.18
N GLU A 11 -9.68 5.07 3.92
CA GLU A 11 -8.52 5.12 3.02
C GLU A 11 -7.40 6.02 3.53
N ALA A 12 -7.73 7.25 3.90
CA ALA A 12 -6.75 8.19 4.44
C ALA A 12 -6.11 7.65 5.72
N LEU A 13 -6.89 7.05 6.62
CA LEU A 13 -6.38 6.47 7.87
C LEU A 13 -5.40 5.32 7.62
N VAL A 14 -5.73 4.40 6.70
CA VAL A 14 -4.81 3.32 6.30
C VAL A 14 -3.54 3.88 5.66
N SER A 15 -3.67 4.92 4.83
CA SER A 15 -2.52 5.58 4.20
C SER A 15 -1.60 6.21 5.23
N GLU A 16 -2.14 6.89 6.24
CA GLU A 16 -1.36 7.49 7.33
C GLU A 16 -0.64 6.42 8.18
N ILE A 17 -1.32 5.32 8.49
CA ILE A 17 -0.71 4.17 9.18
C ILE A 17 0.46 3.63 8.35
N LYS A 18 0.27 3.43 7.04
CA LYS A 18 1.34 2.95 6.16
C LYS A 18 2.50 3.93 6.03
N ALA A 19 2.21 5.24 5.94
CA ALA A 19 3.24 6.27 5.89
C ALA A 19 4.09 6.26 7.16
N GLU A 20 3.46 6.13 8.33
CA GLU A 20 4.16 6.03 9.61
C GLU A 20 4.98 4.73 9.71
N MET A 21 4.43 3.61 9.25
CA MET A 21 5.16 2.35 9.15
C MET A 21 6.40 2.47 8.25
N GLY A 22 6.26 3.14 7.09
CA GLY A 22 7.37 3.40 6.17
C GLY A 22 8.49 4.26 6.77
N ARG A 23 8.16 5.25 7.61
CA ARG A 23 9.15 6.04 8.36
C ARG A 23 9.97 5.21 9.35
N ARG A 24 9.42 4.06 9.78
CA ARG A 24 10.01 3.16 10.79
C ARG A 24 10.54 1.86 10.20
N ASP A 25 10.57 1.73 8.87
CA ASP A 25 10.92 0.49 8.16
C ASP A 25 10.12 -0.73 8.66
N LEU A 26 8.84 -0.52 8.99
CA LEU A 26 7.97 -1.55 9.57
C LEU A 26 7.05 -2.14 8.50
N SER A 27 7.11 -3.46 8.30
CA SER A 27 6.14 -4.17 7.45
C SER A 27 4.84 -4.49 8.19
N SER A 28 3.74 -4.73 7.48
CA SER A 28 2.47 -5.18 8.07
C SER A 28 2.60 -6.46 8.87
N ARG A 29 3.51 -7.35 8.45
CA ARG A 29 3.88 -8.56 9.19
C ARG A 29 4.62 -8.21 10.49
N GLY A 30 5.55 -7.27 10.42
CA GLY A 30 6.25 -6.73 11.58
C GLY A 30 5.28 -6.11 12.60
N LEU A 31 4.38 -5.25 12.14
CA LEU A 31 3.33 -4.65 12.95
C LEU A 31 2.45 -5.70 13.61
N GLY A 32 2.00 -6.71 12.86
CA GLY A 32 1.22 -7.82 13.42
C GLY A 32 1.91 -8.49 14.60
N ARG A 33 3.21 -8.75 14.51
CA ARG A 33 3.99 -9.32 15.63
C ARG A 33 4.01 -8.40 16.86
N LEU A 34 4.14 -7.09 16.67
CA LEU A 34 4.15 -6.12 17.77
C LEU A 34 2.82 -6.10 18.54
N ILE A 35 1.69 -6.24 17.85
CA ILE A 35 0.36 -6.20 18.45
C ILE A 35 -0.26 -7.59 18.69
N GLN A 36 0.55 -8.65 18.65
CA GLN A 36 0.12 -10.04 18.84
C GLN A 36 -1.03 -10.48 17.91
N LYS A 37 -0.99 -10.02 16.65
CA LYS A 37 -1.90 -10.43 15.57
C LYS A 37 -1.14 -11.18 14.49
N SER A 38 -1.86 -12.00 13.72
CA SER A 38 -1.24 -12.69 12.59
C SER A 38 -0.86 -11.69 11.50
N SER A 39 0.20 -12.03 10.76
CA SER A 39 0.62 -11.29 9.56
C SER A 39 -0.51 -11.18 8.53
N GLN A 40 -1.31 -12.24 8.36
CA GLN A 40 -2.47 -12.23 7.48
C GLN A 40 -3.53 -11.23 7.96
N TYR A 41 -3.82 -11.19 9.26
CA TYR A 41 -4.82 -10.30 9.83
C TYR A 41 -4.51 -8.81 9.59
N MET A 42 -3.22 -8.43 9.65
CA MET A 42 -2.76 -7.08 9.31
C MET A 42 -2.73 -6.83 7.80
N SER A 43 -2.24 -7.80 7.01
CA SER A 43 -2.23 -7.70 5.54
C SER A 43 -3.64 -7.49 4.97
N ASP A 44 -4.64 -8.18 5.50
CA ASP A 44 -6.02 -8.06 5.05
C ASP A 44 -6.61 -6.65 5.32
N ARG A 45 -6.14 -5.97 6.38
CA ARG A 45 -6.62 -4.63 6.79
C ARG A 45 -5.84 -3.50 6.13
N LEU A 46 -4.54 -3.68 5.95
CA LEU A 46 -3.65 -2.62 5.48
C LEU A 46 -3.37 -2.74 3.98
N ASP A 47 -3.06 -3.94 3.46
CA ASP A 47 -2.38 -4.08 2.17
C ASP A 47 -3.27 -4.38 0.98
N GLY A 48 -4.31 -5.19 1.13
CA GLY A 48 -5.05 -5.65 -0.06
C GLY A 48 -6.49 -6.11 0.16
N GLY A 49 -7.04 -5.92 1.36
CA GLY A 49 -8.33 -6.53 1.67
C GLY A 49 -8.22 -8.04 1.88
N ASN A 50 -9.36 -8.66 2.15
CA ASN A 50 -9.47 -10.09 2.38
C ASN A 50 -9.02 -10.87 1.14
N SER A 51 -7.96 -11.66 1.29
CA SER A 51 -7.38 -12.49 0.22
C SER A 51 -8.37 -13.39 -0.52
N LYS A 52 -9.50 -13.76 0.08
CA LYS A 52 -10.52 -14.64 -0.51
C LYS A 52 -11.59 -13.89 -1.28
N THR A 53 -11.84 -12.62 -0.96
CA THR A 53 -12.96 -11.85 -1.53
C THR A 53 -12.52 -10.58 -2.26
N GLY A 54 -11.25 -10.17 -2.13
CA GLY A 54 -10.71 -8.92 -2.64
C GLY A 54 -11.33 -7.68 -1.99
N LYS A 55 -12.22 -7.84 -1.00
CA LYS A 55 -12.89 -6.73 -0.33
C LYS A 55 -12.07 -6.23 0.83
N ARG A 56 -12.05 -4.91 1.02
CA ARG A 56 -11.34 -4.28 2.12
C ARG A 56 -11.87 -4.77 3.47
N VAL A 57 -10.96 -5.13 4.38
CA VAL A 57 -11.33 -5.43 5.76
C VAL A 57 -11.25 -4.14 6.57
N THR A 58 -12.36 -3.79 7.21
CA THR A 58 -12.46 -2.60 8.05
C THR A 58 -11.51 -2.68 9.25
N LEU A 59 -10.76 -1.60 9.47
CA LEU A 59 -10.02 -1.36 10.71
C LEU A 59 -11.00 -1.10 11.85
N THR A 60 -10.92 -1.90 12.91
CA THR A 60 -11.72 -1.66 14.12
C THR A 60 -11.07 -0.59 14.99
N ILE A 61 -11.82 -0.02 15.94
CA ILE A 61 -11.25 0.90 16.94
C ILE A 61 -10.16 0.20 17.76
N THR A 62 -10.35 -1.08 18.12
CA THR A 62 -9.33 -1.86 18.85
C THR A 62 -8.05 -2.03 18.03
N ASP A 63 -8.18 -2.25 16.71
CA ASP A 63 -7.02 -2.30 15.82
C ASP A 63 -6.30 -0.94 15.79
N LEU A 64 -7.04 0.16 15.67
CA LEU A 64 -6.47 1.51 15.67
C LEU A 64 -5.69 1.82 16.96
N LEU A 65 -6.27 1.50 18.12
CA LEU A 65 -5.60 1.71 19.43
C LEU A 65 -4.30 0.91 19.53
N ALA A 66 -4.32 -0.37 19.15
CA ALA A 66 -3.15 -1.23 19.22
C ALA A 66 -2.05 -0.79 18.25
N ILE A 67 -2.43 -0.38 17.03
CA ILE A 67 -1.50 0.12 16.02
C ILE A 67 -0.88 1.45 16.46
N ALA A 68 -1.69 2.39 16.93
CA ALA A 68 -1.19 3.67 17.44
C ALA A 68 -0.19 3.46 18.58
N GLN A 69 -0.51 2.58 19.53
CA GLN A 69 0.41 2.21 20.61
C GLN A 69 1.72 1.58 20.09
N ALA A 70 1.64 0.63 19.14
CA ALA A 70 2.83 0.02 18.55
C ALA A 70 3.68 1.00 17.74
N LEU A 71 3.06 2.07 17.24
CA LEU A 71 3.72 3.18 16.57
C LEU A 71 4.03 4.34 17.54
N GLU A 72 3.90 4.19 18.86
CA GLU A 72 4.19 5.26 19.83
C GLU A 72 3.52 6.60 19.47
N LEU A 73 2.27 6.53 18.98
CA LEU A 73 1.45 7.68 18.60
C LEU A 73 0.15 7.67 19.39
N GLU A 74 -0.44 8.85 19.55
CA GLU A 74 -1.83 8.94 19.99
C GLU A 74 -2.77 8.57 18.83
N PRO A 75 -3.84 7.78 19.07
CA PRO A 75 -4.82 7.45 18.03
C PRO A 75 -5.44 8.69 17.38
N THR A 76 -5.58 9.77 18.14
CA THR A 76 -6.08 11.07 17.69
C THR A 76 -5.17 11.71 16.64
N ASP A 77 -3.85 11.50 16.71
CA ASP A 77 -2.92 12.03 15.71
C ASP A 77 -3.16 11.39 14.34
N LEU A 78 -3.37 10.07 14.29
CA LEU A 78 -3.69 9.36 13.06
C LEU A 78 -5.04 9.84 12.48
N ILE A 79 -6.04 10.03 13.34
CA ILE A 79 -7.36 10.53 12.93
C ILE A 79 -7.27 11.96 12.36
N VAL A 80 -6.58 12.87 13.05
CA VAL A 80 -6.44 14.27 12.62
C VAL A 80 -5.64 14.35 11.32
N ARG A 81 -4.57 13.56 11.17
CA ARG A 81 -3.81 13.50 9.91
C ARG A 81 -4.66 12.98 8.76
N ALA A 82 -5.46 11.93 8.99
CA ALA A 82 -6.37 11.39 7.98
C ALA A 82 -7.47 12.39 7.58
N GLN A 83 -8.04 13.13 8.53
CA GLN A 83 -9.01 14.21 8.25
C GLN A 83 -8.38 15.29 7.36
N ARG A 84 -7.20 15.78 7.75
CA ARG A 84 -6.45 16.77 6.96
C ARG A 84 -6.12 16.28 5.55
N ALA A 85 -5.78 15.00 5.39
CA ALA A 85 -5.49 14.43 4.07
C ALA A 85 -6.72 14.45 3.15
N ILE A 86 -7.94 14.26 3.69
CA ILE A 86 -9.18 14.38 2.92
C ILE A 86 -9.44 15.84 2.56
N GLU A 87 -9.35 16.75 3.53
CA GLU A 87 -9.57 18.19 3.33
C GLU A 87 -8.57 18.82 2.36
N ALA A 88 -7.34 18.31 2.32
CA ALA A 88 -6.28 18.76 1.43
C ALA A 88 -6.31 18.08 0.04
N THR A 89 -7.17 17.08 -0.19
CA THR A 89 -7.31 16.47 -1.53
C THR A 89 -8.18 17.39 -2.37
N PRO A 90 -7.65 18.07 -3.41
CA PRO A 90 -8.51 18.85 -4.30
C PRO A 90 -9.41 17.88 -5.11
N ASP A 91 -10.64 18.30 -5.44
CA ASP A 91 -11.72 17.50 -6.07
C ASP A 91 -11.33 16.78 -7.38
N ASN A 92 -10.15 17.06 -7.92
CA ASN A 92 -9.62 16.59 -9.20
C ASN A 92 -8.52 15.51 -9.09
N VAL A 93 -8.23 14.97 -7.90
CA VAL A 93 -7.31 13.83 -7.77
C VAL A 93 -8.05 12.52 -8.01
N VAL A 94 -7.84 11.91 -9.17
CA VAL A 94 -8.19 10.50 -9.39
C VAL A 94 -7.32 9.65 -8.45
N ARG A 95 -7.89 9.20 -7.33
CA ARG A 95 -7.25 8.22 -6.45
C ARG A 95 -7.06 6.92 -7.23
N GLY A 96 -5.85 6.75 -7.77
CA GLY A 96 -5.46 5.55 -8.50
C GLY A 96 -5.73 4.30 -7.67
N ARG A 97 -6.43 3.34 -8.26
CA ARG A 97 -6.65 2.00 -7.70
C ARG A 97 -5.33 1.22 -7.74
N PHE A 98 -4.38 1.57 -6.87
CA PHE A 98 -3.15 0.81 -6.71
C PHE A 98 -3.47 -0.51 -6.00
N GLY A 99 -3.67 -1.57 -6.78
CA GLY A 99 -3.86 -2.93 -6.27
C GLY A 99 -4.84 -3.83 -7.03
N ALA A 100 -5.43 -3.38 -8.13
CA ALA A 100 -6.17 -4.27 -9.03
C ALA A 100 -5.37 -4.41 -10.34
N ASP A 101 -5.07 -5.66 -10.69
CA ASP A 101 -4.54 -6.08 -11.99
C ASP A 101 -3.05 -5.78 -12.28
N VAL A 102 -2.15 -6.38 -11.50
CA VAL A 102 -0.90 -6.89 -12.10
C VAL A 102 -1.27 -8.27 -12.67
N GLY A 103 -1.80 -8.26 -13.89
CA GLY A 103 -2.05 -9.48 -14.65
C GLY A 103 -0.77 -10.31 -14.72
N ALA A 104 -0.92 -11.63 -14.67
CA ALA A 104 0.15 -12.57 -14.91
C ALA A 104 0.91 -12.20 -16.20
N PRO A 105 2.25 -12.35 -16.27
CA PRO A 105 2.95 -12.12 -17.52
C PRO A 105 2.39 -13.10 -18.55
N ALA A 106 1.79 -12.58 -19.62
CA ALA A 106 1.48 -13.39 -20.78
C ALA A 106 2.80 -13.92 -21.34
N GLU A 107 2.89 -15.23 -21.51
CA GLU A 107 4.09 -15.96 -21.92
C GLU A 107 4.42 -15.78 -23.42
N ASP A 108 4.46 -14.55 -23.94
CA ASP A 108 4.55 -14.32 -25.39
C ASP A 108 5.50 -13.18 -25.79
N ASP A 109 6.66 -13.07 -25.11
CA ASP A 109 7.76 -12.18 -25.52
C ASP A 109 9.09 -12.96 -25.58
N LEU A 110 9.09 -14.06 -26.35
CA LEU A 110 10.30 -14.76 -26.79
C LEU A 110 10.61 -14.41 -28.25
N ASP A 111 10.85 -13.14 -28.59
CA ASP A 111 11.49 -12.82 -29.88
C ASP A 111 12.13 -11.42 -29.96
N ALA A 112 13.07 -11.13 -29.06
CA ALA A 112 13.97 -9.99 -29.20
C ALA A 112 15.44 -10.40 -29.00
N VAL A 113 15.93 -11.33 -29.84
CA VAL A 113 17.36 -11.61 -29.97
C VAL A 113 17.94 -10.67 -31.04
N ALA A 114 18.18 -9.41 -30.69
CA ALA A 114 19.04 -8.53 -31.49
C ALA A 114 20.45 -8.61 -30.92
N ARG A 115 21.31 -9.42 -31.56
CA ARG A 115 22.75 -9.50 -31.28
C ARG A 115 23.40 -8.13 -31.48
N PRO A 116 24.35 -7.70 -30.63
CA PRO A 116 25.21 -6.58 -30.98
C PRO A 116 26.21 -7.06 -32.05
N THR A 117 26.10 -6.54 -33.27
CA THR A 117 27.20 -6.60 -34.25
C THR A 117 28.14 -5.44 -33.97
N ASP A 118 29.20 -5.71 -33.24
CA ASP A 118 30.41 -4.90 -33.24
C ASP A 118 31.37 -5.49 -34.30
N PRO A 119 31.80 -4.74 -35.32
CA PRO A 119 32.79 -5.23 -36.27
C PRO A 119 34.20 -5.20 -35.65
N GLU A 120 34.89 -6.35 -35.67
CA GLU A 120 36.31 -6.42 -35.30
C GLU A 120 37.20 -5.60 -36.26
N PRO A 121 38.24 -4.92 -35.76
CA PRO A 121 39.23 -4.27 -36.61
C PRO A 121 40.15 -5.34 -37.19
N THR A 122 40.22 -5.43 -38.52
CA THR A 122 41.29 -6.19 -39.18
C THR A 122 42.48 -5.28 -39.37
N ASP A 123 43.48 -5.45 -38.51
CA ASP A 123 44.87 -5.17 -38.87
C ASP A 123 45.27 -6.14 -39.99
N GLU A 124 45.94 -5.62 -41.02
CA GLU A 124 47.20 -6.14 -41.61
C GLU A 124 47.35 -5.76 -43.10
N GLN A 125 48.36 -4.89 -43.31
CA GLN A 125 49.39 -4.89 -44.37
C GLN A 125 49.01 -4.62 -45.84
#